data_AF-A0A522WRH2-F1
#
_entry.id   AF-A0A522WRH2-F1
#
_cell.length_a   1.000
_cell.length_b   1.000
_cell.length_c   1.000
_cell.angle_alpha   90.00
_cell.angle_beta   90.00
_cell.angle_gamma   90.00
#
_symmetry.space_group_name_H-M   'P 1'
#
loop_
_entity.id
_entity.type
_entity.pdbx_description
1 polymer ?
#
loop_
_entity_poly.entity_id
_entity_poly.type
_entity_poly.pdbx_seq_one_letter_code
_entity_poly.pdbx_strand_id
1 'polypeptide(L)'
;MKTPTFTRNFFFSALACVVIALSVAGCSDDEKPVAAKSAPAAVAHNPFDHSHDTPVTDIQKHKFEHDFADQCVQRELKNSTNIEFDKMRYATPCMCIAKYLMKDLTADEAQLFLGEHKNAQSLVIKYENAAYHCLQQNAHPKGPDFTRVPQTN
;
A
#
# COMPACT_ATOMS: atom_id res chain seq x y z
N MET A 1 64.25 3.23 -0.98
CA MET A 1 63.09 4.06 -0.58
C MET A 1 61.82 3.34 -1.03
N LYS A 2 60.89 3.03 -0.11
CA LYS A 2 59.60 2.38 -0.41
C LYS A 2 58.51 3.44 -0.46
N THR A 3 57.77 3.49 -1.55
CA THR A 3 56.63 4.40 -1.76
C THR A 3 55.36 3.88 -1.08
N PRO A 4 54.56 4.73 -0.42
CA PRO A 4 53.36 4.29 0.29
C PRO A 4 52.14 4.17 -0.65
N THR A 5 51.49 3.02 -0.61
CA THR A 5 50.30 2.61 -1.36
C THR A 5 48.98 3.18 -0.80
N PHE A 6 49.01 4.34 -0.13
CA PHE A 6 47.83 4.87 0.58
C PHE A 6 46.94 5.77 -0.28
N THR A 7 47.43 6.26 -1.41
CA THR A 7 46.75 7.29 -2.20
C THR A 7 45.72 6.76 -3.20
N ARG A 8 45.55 5.45 -3.35
CA ARG A 8 44.68 4.88 -4.41
C ARG A 8 43.20 4.75 -4.02
N ASN A 9 42.88 4.66 -2.73
CA ASN A 9 41.49 4.45 -2.28
C ASN A 9 40.72 5.75 -2.01
N PHE A 10 41.39 6.89 -1.83
CA PHE A 10 40.70 8.17 -1.60
C PHE A 10 40.03 8.72 -2.87
N PHE A 11 40.61 8.49 -4.04
CA PHE A 11 40.05 8.97 -5.31
C PHE A 11 38.76 8.23 -5.71
N PHE A 12 38.62 6.94 -5.36
CA PHE A 12 37.40 6.18 -5.66
C PHE A 12 36.23 6.55 -4.73
N SER A 13 36.50 6.97 -3.49
CA SER A 13 35.45 7.40 -2.56
C SER A 13 34.87 8.77 -2.90
N ALA A 14 35.66 9.68 -3.47
CA ALA A 14 35.18 11.01 -3.86
C ALA A 14 34.26 10.97 -5.11
N LEU A 15 34.52 10.03 -6.04
CA LEU A 15 33.73 9.90 -7.27
C LEU A 15 32.32 9.33 -7.01
N ALA A 16 32.17 8.44 -6.02
CA ALA A 16 30.90 7.83 -5.67
C ALA A 16 29.88 8.83 -5.07
N CYS A 17 30.34 9.84 -4.32
CA CYS A 17 29.46 10.85 -3.74
C CYS A 17 28.87 11.82 -4.78
N VAL A 18 29.57 12.07 -5.89
CA VAL A 18 29.09 12.96 -6.97
C VAL A 18 27.93 12.34 -7.75
N VAL A 19 27.91 11.02 -7.92
CA VAL A 19 26.86 10.30 -8.66
C VAL A 19 25.53 10.28 -7.88
N ILE A 20 25.59 10.25 -6.55
CA ILE A 20 24.40 10.27 -5.69
C ILE A 20 23.75 11.68 -5.67
N ALA A 21 24.53 12.75 -5.78
CA ALA A 21 23.98 14.11 -5.84
C ALA A 21 23.25 14.45 -7.16
N LEU A 22 23.58 13.75 -8.26
CA LEU A 22 22.97 13.96 -9.59
C LEU A 22 21.64 13.22 -9.80
N SER A 23 21.25 12.32 -8.89
CA SER A 23 20.01 11.54 -9.01
C SER A 23 18.81 12.14 -8.26
N VAL A 24 18.99 13.28 -7.59
CA VAL A 24 17.90 14.02 -6.92
C VAL A 24 17.29 15.12 -7.80
N ALA A 25 17.69 15.23 -9.07
CA ALA A 25 17.01 16.06 -10.07
C ALA A 25 15.73 15.34 -10.57
N GLY A 26 14.79 15.13 -9.65
CA GLY A 26 13.40 14.83 -9.99
C GLY A 26 12.57 16.12 -9.92
N CYS A 27 12.01 16.51 -11.07
CA CYS A 27 10.75 17.24 -11.24
C CYS A 27 10.67 18.72 -10.79
N SER A 28 11.23 19.64 -11.58
CA SER A 28 10.54 20.89 -11.93
C SER A 28 11.00 21.30 -13.32
N ASP A 29 10.17 21.01 -14.32
CA ASP A 29 10.32 21.59 -15.66
C ASP A 29 9.86 23.05 -15.55
N ASP A 30 10.77 23.93 -15.17
CA ASP A 30 10.60 25.38 -15.20
C ASP A 30 10.86 25.88 -16.63
N GLU A 31 9.89 25.67 -17.53
CA GLU A 31 9.85 26.42 -18.78
C GLU A 31 9.27 27.82 -18.53
N LYS A 32 10.09 28.84 -18.81
CA LYS A 32 9.72 30.26 -18.75
C LYS A 32 8.48 30.56 -19.61
N PRO A 33 7.60 31.49 -19.19
CA PRO A 33 6.36 31.76 -19.91
C PRO A 33 6.65 32.56 -21.19
N VAL A 34 6.46 31.92 -22.34
CA VAL A 34 6.25 32.62 -23.62
C VAL A 34 4.77 33.01 -23.68
N ALA A 35 4.52 34.31 -23.78
CA ALA A 35 3.19 34.87 -23.84
C ALA A 35 2.38 34.39 -25.07
N ALA A 36 1.06 34.31 -24.84
CA ALA A 36 -0.05 34.30 -25.79
C ALA A 36 -0.49 32.95 -26.40
N LYS A 37 -1.54 32.36 -25.83
CA LYS A 37 -2.93 32.41 -26.37
C LYS A 37 -3.88 31.63 -25.44
N SER A 38 -5.03 32.22 -25.18
CA SER A 38 -6.14 31.67 -24.39
C SER A 38 -6.59 30.30 -24.93
N ALA A 39 -6.35 29.24 -24.16
CA ALA A 39 -6.99 27.93 -24.30
C ALA A 39 -8.07 27.81 -23.20
N PRO A 40 -9.18 27.08 -23.45
CA PRO A 40 -10.26 26.97 -22.47
C PRO A 40 -9.72 26.32 -21.20
N ALA A 41 -10.17 26.81 -20.04
CA ALA A 41 -9.76 26.30 -18.74
C ALA A 41 -9.84 24.76 -18.74
N ALA A 42 -8.69 24.10 -18.75
CA ALA A 42 -8.60 22.68 -18.50
C ALA A 42 -9.22 22.48 -17.12
N VAL A 43 -10.36 21.80 -17.07
CA VAL A 43 -10.91 21.32 -15.81
C VAL A 43 -9.79 20.51 -15.17
N ALA A 44 -9.28 20.98 -14.04
CA ALA A 44 -8.26 20.28 -13.29
C ALA A 44 -8.84 18.90 -12.95
N HIS A 45 -8.39 17.85 -13.65
CA HIS A 45 -8.80 16.49 -13.38
C HIS A 45 -8.22 16.13 -12.01
N ASN A 46 -9.06 16.23 -10.98
CA ASN A 46 -8.69 15.81 -9.64
C ASN A 46 -8.72 14.28 -9.64
N PRO A 47 -7.58 13.58 -9.50
CA PRO A 47 -7.53 12.13 -9.53
C PRO A 47 -8.26 11.47 -8.34
N PHE A 48 -8.74 12.29 -7.38
CA PHE A 48 -9.56 11.86 -6.25
C PHE A 48 -11.05 12.20 -6.42
N ASP A 49 -11.45 12.86 -7.51
CA ASP A 49 -12.86 13.15 -7.81
C ASP A 49 -13.49 12.00 -8.59
N HIS A 50 -14.02 11.03 -7.84
CA HIS A 50 -14.68 9.84 -8.37
C HIS A 50 -16.19 10.02 -8.60
N SER A 51 -16.70 11.26 -8.56
CA SER A 51 -18.15 11.53 -8.69
C SER A 51 -18.72 11.20 -10.08
N HIS A 52 -17.83 11.06 -11.08
CA HIS A 52 -18.18 10.75 -12.47
C HIS A 52 -17.69 9.37 -12.94
N ASP A 53 -17.10 8.58 -12.05
CA ASP A 53 -16.58 7.27 -12.41
C ASP A 53 -17.71 6.29 -12.69
N THR A 54 -17.45 5.35 -13.61
CA THR A 54 -18.39 4.26 -13.84
C THR A 54 -18.50 3.44 -12.55
N PRO A 55 -19.72 3.20 -12.02
CA PRO A 55 -19.85 2.48 -10.77
C PRO A 55 -19.43 1.02 -10.94
N VAL A 56 -18.69 0.50 -9.97
CA VAL A 56 -18.38 -0.94 -9.89
C VAL A 56 -19.66 -1.70 -9.58
N THR A 57 -20.00 -2.70 -10.40
CA THR A 57 -21.19 -3.53 -10.21
C THR A 57 -21.10 -4.37 -8.94
N ASP A 58 -22.24 -4.70 -8.34
CA ASP A 58 -22.26 -5.53 -7.12
C ASP A 58 -21.61 -6.91 -7.32
N ILE A 59 -21.75 -7.48 -8.52
CA ILE A 59 -21.09 -8.74 -8.89
C ILE A 59 -19.57 -8.58 -8.85
N GLN A 60 -19.04 -7.48 -9.40
CA GLN A 60 -17.61 -7.18 -9.35
C GLN A 60 -17.12 -6.93 -7.92
N LYS A 61 -17.90 -6.20 -7.11
CA LYS A 61 -17.56 -5.98 -5.69
C LYS A 61 -17.48 -7.29 -4.92
N HIS A 62 -18.45 -8.18 -5.11
CA HIS A 62 -18.48 -9.48 -4.44
C HIS A 62 -17.33 -10.39 -4.90
N LYS A 63 -17.03 -10.39 -6.21
CA LYS A 63 -15.87 -11.12 -6.73
C LYS A 63 -14.56 -10.56 -6.17
N PHE A 64 -14.42 -9.23 -6.15
CA PHE A 64 -13.26 -8.56 -5.55
C PHE A 64 -13.10 -8.92 -4.08
N GLU A 65 -14.19 -8.89 -3.29
CA GLU A 65 -14.18 -9.22 -1.88
C GLU A 65 -13.57 -10.61 -1.62
N HIS A 66 -14.06 -11.63 -2.33
CA HIS A 66 -13.59 -12.99 -2.19
C HIS A 66 -12.15 -13.19 -2.71
N ASP A 67 -11.87 -12.74 -3.93
CA ASP A 67 -10.55 -12.91 -4.55
C ASP A 67 -9.45 -12.17 -3.78
N PHE A 68 -9.76 -10.97 -3.27
CA PHE A 68 -8.84 -10.20 -2.44
C PHE A 68 -8.60 -10.88 -1.09
N ALA A 69 -9.66 -11.37 -0.42
CA ALA A 69 -9.51 -12.08 0.84
C ALA A 69 -8.64 -13.33 0.68
N ASP A 70 -8.83 -14.09 -0.39
CA ASP A 70 -8.03 -15.27 -0.70
C ASP A 70 -6.56 -14.91 -0.97
N GLN A 71 -6.30 -13.85 -1.76
CA GLN A 71 -4.94 -13.37 -1.99
C GLN A 71 -4.27 -12.91 -0.69
N CYS A 72 -5.01 -12.24 0.20
CA CYS A 72 -4.55 -11.84 1.52
C CYS A 72 -4.15 -13.06 2.36
N VAL A 73 -5.02 -14.07 2.46
CA VAL A 73 -4.71 -15.30 3.19
C VAL A 73 -3.47 -16.00 2.61
N GLN A 74 -3.38 -16.11 1.29
CA GLN A 74 -2.20 -16.73 0.64
C GLN A 74 -0.90 -15.97 0.95
N ARG A 75 -0.94 -14.64 1.02
CA ARG A 75 0.21 -13.82 1.40
C ARG A 75 0.67 -14.12 2.81
N GLU A 76 -0.26 -14.19 3.77
CA GLU A 76 0.05 -14.47 5.18
C GLU A 76 0.55 -15.91 5.38
N LEU A 77 0.03 -16.86 4.59
CA LEU A 77 0.42 -18.26 4.66
C LEU A 77 1.79 -18.55 4.02
N LYS A 78 2.35 -17.64 3.22
CA LYS A 78 3.58 -17.87 2.45
C LYS A 78 4.75 -18.40 3.28
N ASN A 79 4.85 -17.97 4.54
CA ASN A 79 5.92 -18.37 5.46
C ASN A 79 5.39 -19.15 6.68
N SER A 80 4.14 -19.63 6.64
CA SER A 80 3.53 -20.37 7.74
C SER A 80 4.12 -21.78 7.84
N THR A 81 4.37 -22.22 9.08
CA THR A 81 4.75 -23.61 9.40
C THR A 81 3.54 -24.48 9.74
N ASN A 82 2.39 -23.88 10.04
CA ASN A 82 1.13 -24.56 10.37
C ASN A 82 -0.02 -23.97 9.55
N ILE A 83 -0.05 -24.37 8.28
CA ILE A 83 -0.89 -23.78 7.24
C ILE A 83 -2.38 -23.83 7.61
N GLU A 84 -2.89 -24.97 8.09
CA GLU A 84 -4.32 -25.13 8.37
C GLU A 84 -4.80 -24.27 9.55
N PHE A 85 -4.01 -24.20 10.62
CA PHE A 85 -4.32 -23.35 11.76
C PHE A 85 -4.27 -21.86 11.36
N ASP A 86 -3.20 -21.46 10.66
CA ASP A 86 -3.01 -20.07 10.26
C ASP A 86 -4.06 -19.64 9.23
N LYS A 87 -4.50 -20.53 8.35
CA LYS A 87 -5.55 -20.23 7.37
C LYS A 87 -6.84 -19.80 8.06
N MET A 88 -7.25 -20.53 9.09
CA MET A 88 -8.43 -20.17 9.89
C MET A 88 -8.23 -18.85 10.64
N ARG A 89 -7.01 -18.60 11.15
CA ARG A 89 -6.67 -17.35 11.84
C ARG A 89 -6.74 -16.13 10.91
N TYR A 90 -6.28 -16.26 9.67
CA TYR A 90 -6.20 -15.14 8.72
C TYR A 90 -7.47 -14.93 7.89
N ALA A 91 -8.33 -15.94 7.74
CA ALA A 91 -9.56 -15.84 6.96
C ALA A 91 -10.47 -14.68 7.40
N THR A 92 -10.77 -14.58 8.69
CA THR A 92 -11.65 -13.53 9.24
C THR A 92 -11.09 -12.11 9.03
N PRO A 93 -9.84 -11.79 9.42
CA PRO A 93 -9.30 -10.44 9.21
C PRO A 93 -9.13 -10.10 7.72
N CYS A 94 -8.67 -11.04 6.88
CA CYS A 94 -8.56 -10.79 5.43
C CYS A 94 -9.92 -10.51 4.78
N MET A 95 -10.98 -11.21 5.21
CA MET A 95 -12.34 -10.94 4.75
C MET A 95 -12.84 -9.56 5.19
N CYS A 96 -12.55 -9.16 6.44
CA CYS A 96 -12.88 -7.82 6.92
C CYS A 96 -12.18 -6.74 6.08
N ILE A 97 -10.89 -6.92 5.79
CA ILE A 97 -10.11 -5.98 4.98
C ILE A 97 -10.70 -5.88 3.58
N ALA A 98 -11.02 -7.00 2.94
CA ALA A 98 -11.63 -7.00 1.62
C ALA A 98 -12.98 -6.26 1.59
N LYS A 99 -13.84 -6.50 2.59
CA LYS A 99 -15.10 -5.76 2.78
C LYS A 99 -14.90 -4.26 3.03
N TYR A 100 -13.81 -3.88 3.67
CA TYR A 100 -13.50 -2.47 3.89
C TYR A 100 -13.09 -1.83 2.56
N LEU A 101 -12.21 -2.47 1.80
CA LEU A 101 -11.70 -1.99 0.53
C LEU A 101 -12.78 -1.88 -0.55
N MET A 102 -13.75 -2.82 -0.58
CA MET A 102 -14.80 -2.82 -1.60
C MET A 102 -15.78 -1.63 -1.52
N LYS A 103 -15.82 -0.92 -0.38
CA LYS A 103 -16.73 0.22 -0.17
C LYS A 103 -16.41 1.38 -1.10
N ASP A 104 -15.12 1.68 -1.23
CA ASP A 104 -14.57 2.77 -2.03
C ASP A 104 -13.72 2.22 -3.19
N LEU A 105 -14.14 1.08 -3.74
CA LEU A 105 -13.49 0.44 -4.88
C LEU A 105 -13.90 1.17 -6.17
N THR A 106 -12.91 1.68 -6.90
CA THR A 106 -13.14 2.34 -8.19
C THR A 106 -13.18 1.32 -9.33
N ALA A 107 -13.75 1.70 -10.48
CA ALA A 107 -13.76 0.84 -11.67
C ALA A 107 -12.35 0.46 -12.13
N ASP A 108 -11.42 1.41 -12.08
CA ASP A 108 -10.03 1.16 -12.47
C ASP A 108 -9.33 0.19 -11.51
N GLU A 109 -9.55 0.34 -10.20
CA GLU A 109 -9.02 -0.60 -9.21
C GLU A 109 -9.60 -2.00 -9.40
N ALA A 110 -10.92 -2.10 -9.62
CA ALA A 110 -11.59 -3.37 -9.89
C ALA A 110 -11.09 -4.02 -11.18
N GLN A 111 -10.88 -3.24 -12.24
CA GLN A 111 -10.38 -3.73 -13.52
C GLN A 111 -8.92 -4.21 -13.41
N LEU A 112 -8.07 -3.43 -12.74
CA LEU A 112 -6.68 -3.82 -12.49
C LEU A 112 -6.60 -5.11 -11.67
N PHE A 113 -7.43 -5.23 -10.62
CA PHE A 113 -7.39 -6.39 -9.74
C PHE A 113 -8.05 -7.63 -10.36
N LEU A 114 -9.27 -7.51 -10.86
CA LEU A 114 -10.06 -8.64 -11.37
C LEU A 114 -9.70 -9.05 -12.79
N GLY A 115 -9.35 -8.08 -13.64
CA GLY A 115 -9.05 -8.30 -15.05
C GLY A 115 -7.56 -8.50 -15.32
N GLU A 116 -6.72 -7.60 -14.79
CA GLU A 116 -5.26 -7.67 -15.01
C GLU A 116 -4.49 -8.43 -13.93
N HIS A 117 -5.15 -8.84 -12.85
CA HIS A 117 -4.51 -9.50 -11.70
C HIS A 117 -3.35 -8.69 -11.09
N LYS A 118 -3.46 -7.35 -11.14
CA LYS A 118 -2.49 -6.42 -10.57
C LYS A 118 -3.08 -5.70 -9.37
N ASN A 119 -2.26 -5.54 -8.34
CA ASN A 119 -2.60 -4.72 -7.19
C ASN A 119 -2.32 -3.24 -7.53
N ALA A 120 -3.38 -2.45 -7.65
CA ALA A 120 -3.26 -1.01 -7.79
C ALA A 120 -2.55 -0.41 -6.55
N GLN A 121 -1.70 0.60 -6.75
CA GLN A 121 -0.99 1.23 -5.64
C GLN A 121 -1.95 1.85 -4.61
N SER A 122 -3.10 2.36 -5.07
CA SER A 122 -4.17 2.86 -4.22
C SER A 122 -4.75 1.78 -3.30
N LEU A 123 -4.95 0.55 -3.80
CA LEU A 123 -5.39 -0.60 -2.98
C LEU A 123 -4.37 -0.96 -1.91
N VAL A 124 -3.08 -0.88 -2.22
CA VAL A 124 -2.00 -1.11 -1.24
C VAL A 124 -2.04 -0.05 -0.14
N ILE A 125 -2.26 1.22 -0.49
CA ILE A 125 -2.37 2.29 0.51
C ILE A 125 -3.62 2.12 1.37
N LYS A 126 -4.77 1.81 0.76
CA LYS A 126 -6.03 1.57 1.47
C LYS A 126 -5.95 0.33 2.39
N TYR A 127 -5.12 -0.66 2.04
CA TYR A 127 -4.95 -1.89 2.81
C TYR A 127 -4.49 -1.62 4.25
N GLU A 128 -3.51 -0.73 4.47
CA GLU A 128 -2.98 -0.46 5.81
C GLU A 128 -4.06 0.14 6.73
N ASN A 129 -4.88 1.05 6.21
CA ASN A 129 -6.00 1.63 6.94
C ASN A 129 -7.08 0.57 7.24
N ALA A 130 -7.40 -0.28 6.25
CA ALA A 130 -8.33 -1.38 6.42
C ALA A 130 -7.83 -2.41 7.46
N ALA A 131 -6.54 -2.74 7.44
CA ALA A 131 -5.90 -3.65 8.37
C ALA A 131 -5.94 -3.07 9.80
N TYR A 132 -5.63 -1.79 9.96
CA TYR A 132 -5.80 -1.09 11.24
C TYR A 132 -7.24 -1.23 11.76
N HIS A 133 -8.23 -0.95 10.92
CA HIS A 133 -9.64 -1.05 11.29
C HIS A 133 -10.04 -2.47 11.71
N CYS A 134 -9.66 -3.47 10.92
CA CYS A 134 -10.08 -4.86 11.10
C CYS A 134 -9.33 -5.62 12.20
N LEU A 135 -8.07 -5.26 12.45
CA LEU A 135 -7.25 -5.92 13.47
C LEU A 135 -7.38 -5.24 14.84
N GLN A 136 -7.51 -3.91 14.90
CA GLN A 136 -7.54 -3.20 16.19
C GLN A 136 -8.89 -3.26 16.91
N GLN A 137 -10.01 -3.32 16.20
CA GLN A 137 -11.33 -3.49 16.84
C GLN A 137 -11.42 -4.78 17.68
N ASN A 138 -10.66 -5.81 17.34
CA ASN A 138 -10.57 -7.06 18.10
C ASN A 138 -9.44 -7.08 19.14
N ALA A 139 -8.54 -6.08 19.09
CA ALA A 139 -7.36 -5.99 19.96
C ALA A 139 -7.56 -5.05 21.15
N HIS A 140 -8.76 -4.48 21.36
CA HIS A 140 -9.04 -3.73 22.59
C HIS A 140 -8.67 -4.63 23.77
N PRO A 141 -7.65 -4.26 24.56
CA PRO A 141 -7.33 -5.03 25.75
C PRO A 141 -8.60 -5.01 26.60
N LYS A 142 -9.16 -6.20 26.88
CA LYS A 142 -10.13 -6.30 27.96
C LYS A 142 -9.44 -5.65 29.15
N GLY A 143 -10.00 -4.54 29.62
CA GLY A 143 -9.44 -3.81 30.76
C GLY A 143 -9.19 -4.79 31.92
N PRO A 144 -8.28 -4.46 32.84
CA PRO A 144 -8.00 -5.32 33.99
C PRO A 144 -9.30 -5.81 34.61
N ASP A 145 -9.48 -7.13 34.65
CA ASP A 145 -10.63 -7.77 35.27
C ASP A 145 -10.42 -7.73 36.79
N PHE A 146 -10.92 -6.67 37.41
CA PHE A 146 -10.85 -6.47 38.86
C PHE A 146 -11.76 -7.43 39.65
N THR A 147 -12.57 -8.26 38.99
CA THR A 147 -13.40 -9.27 39.65
C THR A 147 -12.65 -10.58 39.89
N ARG A 148 -11.47 -10.76 39.29
CA ARG A 148 -10.64 -11.93 39.51
C ARG A 148 -9.95 -11.81 40.88
N VAL A 149 -10.40 -12.62 41.83
CA VAL A 149 -9.79 -12.74 43.16
C VAL A 149 -8.30 -13.07 43.00
N PRO A 150 -7.38 -12.38 43.70
CA PRO A 150 -5.95 -12.68 43.64
C PRO A 150 -5.72 -14.15 44.00
N GLN A 151 -5.05 -14.88 43.11
CA GLN A 151 -4.57 -16.22 43.41
C GLN A 151 -3.42 -16.08 44.41
N THR A 152 -3.70 -16.32 45.68
CA THR A 152 -2.67 -16.45 46.72
C THR A 152 -1.97 -17.78 46.52
N ASN A 153 -0.67 -17.71 46.21
CA ASN A 153 0.24 -18.87 46.20
C ASN A 153 0.78 -19.12 47.61
#